data_AF-A0AAJ2NSK8-F1
#
_entry.id   AF-A0AAJ2NSK8-F1
#
_cell.length_a   1.000
_cell.length_b   1.000
_cell.length_c   1.000
_cell.angle_alpha   90.00
_cell.angle_beta   90.00
_cell.angle_gamma   90.00
#
_symmetry.space_group_name_H-M   'P 1'
#
loop_
_entity.id
_entity.type
_entity.pdbx_description
1 polymer ?
#
loop_
_entity_poly.entity_id
_entity_poly.type
_entity_poly.pdbx_seq_one_letter_code
_entity_poly.pdbx_strand_id
1 'polypeptide(L)' 'MLDYAFSNTTKEEIVPKHYQVKGHKTIPVIKGKDDQVKIYTKSAIDMVIENGEKKNYKPVLVLDKKK' A
#
# COMPACT_ATOMS: atom_id res chain seq x y z
N MET A 1 -19.65 -9.21 -22.49
CA MET A 1 -18.34 -8.54 -22.25
C MET A 1 -18.20 -8.11 -20.80
N LEU A 2 -19.20 -7.42 -20.22
CA LEU A 2 -19.19 -7.05 -18.80
C LEU A 2 -19.26 -8.28 -17.87
N ASP A 3 -20.00 -9.33 -18.26
CA ASP A 3 -20.14 -10.55 -17.44
C ASP A 3 -18.79 -11.27 -17.24
N TYR A 4 -17.91 -11.23 -18.24
CA TYR A 4 -16.56 -11.78 -18.15
C TYR A 4 -15.70 -10.96 -17.17
N ALA A 5 -15.77 -9.63 -17.23
CA ALA A 5 -15.04 -8.78 -16.29
C ALA A 5 -15.48 -9.02 -14.84
N PHE A 6 -16.80 -9.10 -14.59
CA PHE A 6 -17.32 -9.34 -13.23
C PHE A 6 -17.09 -10.78 -12.73
N SER A 7 -17.01 -11.77 -13.62
CA SER A 7 -16.79 -13.17 -13.22
C SER A 7 -15.31 -13.49 -12.97
N ASN A 8 -14.39 -12.82 -13.68
CA ASN A 8 -12.96 -13.13 -13.61
C ASN A 8 -12.16 -12.18 -12.73
N THR A 9 -12.74 -11.04 -12.34
CA THR A 9 -12.07 -10.09 -11.44
C THR A 9 -12.79 -10.01 -10.11
N THR A 10 -12.02 -9.83 -9.04
CA THR A 10 -12.52 -9.58 -7.70
C THR A 10 -11.91 -8.30 -7.15
N LYS A 11 -12.70 -7.57 -6.35
CA LYS A 11 -12.22 -6.41 -5.61
C LYS A 11 -11.56 -6.92 -4.33
N GLU A 12 -10.24 -6.87 -4.28
CA GLU A 12 -9.46 -7.37 -3.15
C GLU A 12 -8.71 -6.24 -2.46
N GLU A 13 -8.67 -6.32 -1.13
CA GLU A 13 -7.81 -5.46 -0.32
C GLU A 13 -6.36 -5.93 -0.47
N ILE A 14 -5.53 -5.11 -1.14
CA ILE A 14 -4.12 -5.41 -1.39
C ILE A 14 -3.25 -4.87 -0.25
N VAL A 15 -3.61 -3.71 0.29
CA VAL A 15 -2.90 -3.08 1.41
C VAL A 15 -3.91 -2.68 2.48
N PRO A 16 -3.82 -3.22 3.71
CA PRO A 16 -4.76 -2.87 4.76
C PRO A 16 -4.56 -1.44 5.26
N LYS A 17 -5.57 -0.89 5.92
CA LYS A 17 -5.46 0.36 6.67
C LYS A 17 -4.44 0.19 7.82
N HIS A 18 -3.66 1.23 8.10
CA HIS A 18 -2.57 1.20 9.08
C HIS A 18 -1.47 0.17 8.79
N TYR A 19 -1.34 -0.29 7.54
CA TYR A 19 -0.23 -1.13 7.13
C TYR A 19 1.09 -0.38 7.25
N GLN A 20 2.07 -1.04 7.87
CA GLN A 20 3.45 -0.57 7.93
C GLN A 20 4.33 -1.46 7.06
N VAL A 21 5.06 -0.84 6.13
CA VAL A 21 6.00 -1.56 5.26
C VAL A 21 7.12 -2.12 6.13
N LYS A 22 7.34 -3.45 6.05
CA LYS A 22 8.41 -4.11 6.81
C LYS A 22 9.76 -3.49 6.43
N GLY A 23 10.55 -3.10 7.44
CA GLY A 23 11.84 -2.40 7.27
C GLY A 23 11.74 -0.87 7.19
N HIS A 24 10.56 -0.31 6.95
CA HIS A 24 10.34 1.15 6.85
C HIS A 24 9.16 1.58 7.73
N LYS A 25 9.36 1.50 9.06
CA LYS A 25 8.34 1.93 10.05
C LYS A 25 8.42 3.41 10.36
N THR A 26 9.61 4.01 10.22
CA THR A 26 9.87 5.40 10.58
C THR A 26 10.64 6.13 9.48
N ILE A 27 10.42 7.44 9.38
CA ILE A 27 11.17 8.35 8.52
C ILE A 27 11.86 9.39 9.41
N PRO A 28 13.17 9.65 9.22
CA PRO A 28 13.86 10.73 9.93
C PRO A 28 13.38 12.10 9.44
N VAL A 29 13.27 13.07 10.35
CA VAL A 29 12.85 14.44 10.04
C VAL A 29 13.90 15.45 10.51
N ILE A 30 14.16 16.47 9.69
CA ILE A 30 15.30 17.39 9.89
C ILE A 30 15.03 18.42 11.01
N LYS A 31 13.78 18.89 11.12
CA LYS A 31 13.35 19.92 12.09
C LYS A 31 12.06 19.52 12.80
N GLY A 32 11.94 18.24 13.13
CA GLY A 32 10.83 17.75 13.94
C GLY A 32 11.06 18.02 15.42
N LYS A 33 9.99 18.00 16.22
CA LYS A 33 10.11 17.90 17.68
C LYS A 33 10.76 16.58 18.09
N ASP A 34 10.45 15.52 17.34
CA ASP A 34 11.07 14.21 17.43
C ASP A 34 11.89 13.98 16.16
N ASP A 35 13.02 13.25 16.27
CA ASP A 35 13.93 12.97 15.14
C ASP A 35 13.34 12.00 14.11
N GLN A 36 12.28 11.27 14.47
CA GLN A 36 11.64 10.27 13.63
C GLN A 36 10.12 10.30 13.74
N VAL A 37 9.44 10.10 12.62
CA VAL A 37 7.98 9.96 12.56
C VAL A 37 7.58 8.58 12.06
N LYS A 38 6.56 7.99 12.68
CA LYS A 38 5.99 6.71 12.23
C LYS A 38 5.18 6.92 10.96
N ILE A 39 5.37 6.03 9.99
CA ILE A 39 4.57 6.01 8.77
C ILE A 39 3.70 4.75 8.72
N TYR A 40 2.50 4.92 8.16
CA TYR A 40 1.54 3.86 7.91
C TYR A 40 0.55 4.33 6.84
N THR A 41 -0.16 3.39 6.22
CA THR A 41 -1.21 3.72 5.25
C THR A 41 -2.42 4.33 5.95
N LYS A 42 -2.83 5.54 5.52
CA LYS A 42 -4.00 6.24 6.08
C LYS A 42 -5.31 5.46 5.84
N SER A 43 -5.43 4.84 4.68
CA SER A 43 -6.59 4.06 4.22
C SER A 43 -6.14 2.74 3.62
N ALA A 44 -7.06 1.77 3.57
CA ALA A 44 -6.83 0.57 2.79
C ALA A 44 -6.76 0.90 1.29
N ILE A 45 -6.02 0.09 0.54
CA ILE A 45 -5.92 0.17 -0.92
C ILE A 45 -6.57 -1.09 -1.48
N ASP A 46 -7.74 -0.90 -2.06
CA ASP A 46 -8.46 -1.94 -2.79
C ASP A 46 -8.12 -1.85 -4.28
N MET A 47 -7.97 -3.01 -4.91
CA MET A 47 -7.76 -3.09 -6.35
C MET A 47 -8.67 -4.17 -6.94
N VAL A 48 -9.18 -3.92 -8.14
CA VAL A 48 -9.84 -4.95 -8.95
C VAL A 48 -8.75 -5.73 -9.64
N ILE A 49 -8.63 -7.01 -9.31
CA ILE A 49 -7.59 -7.92 -9.83
C ILE A 49 -8.23 -9.21 -10.32
N GLU A 50 -7.55 -9.93 -11.21
CA GLU A 50 -8.04 -11.24 -11.62
C GLU A 50 -8.00 -12.24 -10.45
N ASN A 51 -8.94 -13.19 -10.48
CA ASN A 51 -9.08 -14.19 -9.44
C ASN A 51 -7.78 -14.99 -9.27
N GLY A 52 -7.18 -14.93 -8.08
CA GLY A 52 -5.93 -15.64 -7.75
C GLY A 52 -4.66 -14.80 -7.88
N GLU A 53 -4.72 -13.62 -8.52
CA GLU A 53 -3.54 -12.77 -8.75
C GLU A 53 -3.09 -11.99 -7.50
N LYS A 54 -3.84 -12.03 -6.39
CA LYS A 54 -3.55 -11.26 -5.16
C LYS A 54 -2.11 -11.43 -4.67
N LYS A 55 -1.57 -12.65 -4.77
CA LYS A 55 -0.22 -13.00 -4.30
C LYS A 55 0.90 -12.42 -5.19
N ASN A 56 0.57 -11.97 -6.40
CA ASN A 56 1.53 -11.41 -7.35
C ASN A 56 1.81 -9.93 -7.08
N TYR A 57 0.98 -9.27 -6.26
CA TYR A 57 1.16 -7.87 -5.89
C TYR A 57 2.02 -7.72 -4.63
N LYS A 58 2.98 -6.79 -4.69
CA LYS A 58 3.82 -6.43 -3.54
C LYS A 58 3.77 -4.92 -3.33
N PRO A 59 3.52 -4.44 -2.10
CA PRO A 59 3.56 -3.03 -1.81
C PRO A 59 5.01 -2.52 -1.88
N VAL A 60 5.24 -1.47 -2.66
CA VAL A 60 6.53 -0.80 -2.77
C VAL A 60 6.42 0.60 -2.17
N LEU A 61 7.32 0.91 -1.23
CA LEU A 61 7.42 2.25 -0.66
C LEU A 61 8.45 3.06 -1.46
N VAL A 62 7.99 4.12 -2.12
CA VAL A 62 8.86 5.10 -2.78
C VAL A 62 8.78 6.40 -1.98
N LEU A 63 9.89 6.76 -1.34
CA LEU A 63 10.04 8.05 -0.66
C LEU A 63 10.84 8.97 -1.58
N ASP A 64 10.24 10.09 -1.99
CA ASP A 64 10.96 11.10 -2.74
C ASP A 64 12.03 11.74 -1.84
N LYS A 65 13.28 11.70 -2.31
CA LYS A 65 14.44 12.25 -1.61
C LYS A 65 14.72 13.70 -1.99
N LYS A 66 13.95 14.31 -2.89
CA LYS A 66 14.11 15.72 -3.25
C LYS A 66 13.50 16.62 -2.18
N LYS A 67 14.34 17.03 -1.23
CA LYS A 67 14.15 18.20 -0.37
C LYS A 67 15.47 18.88 -0.12
#